data_AF-A0A9E4HA20-F1
#
_entry.id   AF-A0A9E4HA20-F1
#
_cell.length_a   1.000
_cell.length_b   1.000
_cell.length_c   1.000
_cell.angle_alpha   90.00
_cell.angle_beta   90.00
_cell.angle_gamma   90.00
#
_symmetry.space_group_name_H-M   'P 1'
#
loop_
_entity.id
_entity.type
_entity.pdbx_description
1 polymer ?
#
loop_
_entity_poly.entity_id
_entity_poly.type
_entity_poly.pdbx_seq_one_letter_code
_entity_poly.pdbx_strand_id
1 'polypeptide(L)' 'MDRAELIALQKVLYWFSSEGMFLDCGAFVTLLETAVGKTAEVMGKPSETFFKIAL' A
#
# COMPACT_ATOMS: atom_id res chain seq x y z
N MET A 1 -13.46 -10.74 -18.88
CA MET A 1 -12.18 -10.90 -18.16
C MET A 1 -12.32 -10.11 -16.89
N ASP A 2 -12.28 -10.77 -15.74
CA ASP A 2 -12.35 -10.07 -14.46
C ASP A 2 -11.05 -9.28 -14.24
N ARG A 3 -11.15 -8.08 -13.66
CA ARG A 3 -9.99 -7.23 -13.38
C ARG A 3 -9.16 -7.87 -12.28
N ALA A 4 -7.83 -7.76 -12.38
CA ALA A 4 -6.94 -8.22 -11.32
C ALA A 4 -7.22 -7.51 -9.99
N GLU A 5 -6.92 -8.19 -8.87
CA GLU A 5 -6.90 -7.57 -7.55
C GLU A 5 -5.67 -6.68 -7.40
N LEU A 6 -5.86 -5.53 -6.74
CA LEU A 6 -4.77 -4.62 -6.41
C LEU A 6 -4.43 -4.83 -4.93
N ILE A 7 -3.26 -5.39 -4.67
CA ILE A 7 -2.79 -5.67 -3.31
C ILE A 7 -1.61 -4.76 -3.00
N ALA A 8 -1.66 -4.07 -1.86
CA ALA A 8 -0.58 -3.22 -1.37
C ALA A 8 -0.08 -3.73 -0.02
N LEU A 9 1.24 -3.83 0.16
CA LEU A 9 1.80 -4.16 1.47
C LEU A 9 1.74 -2.97 2.44
N GLN A 10 1.76 -1.75 1.92
CA GLN A 10 1.59 -0.54 2.70
C GLN A 10 1.10 0.62 1.82
N LYS A 11 0.59 1.68 2.46
CA LYS A 11 0.13 2.91 1.78
C LYS A 11 0.66 4.19 2.42
N VAL A 12 1.76 4.11 3.17
CA VAL A 12 2.43 5.32 3.68
C VAL A 12 2.97 6.12 2.50
N LEU A 13 2.80 7.44 2.52
CA LEU A 13 3.24 8.32 1.43
C LEU A 13 4.72 8.65 1.49
N TYR A 14 5.28 8.68 2.70
CA TYR A 14 6.66 9.08 2.93
C TYR A 14 7.34 8.20 3.97
N TRP A 15 8.61 7.91 3.72
CA TRP A 15 9.51 7.34 4.72
C TRP A 15 10.62 8.34 5.05
N PHE A 16 11.18 8.21 6.24
CA PHE A 16 12.17 9.12 6.78
C PHE A 16 13.48 8.39 7.03
N SER A 17 14.59 9.00 6.61
CA SER A 17 15.95 8.54 6.87
C SER A 17 16.78 9.67 7.46
N SER A 18 18.03 9.38 7.83
CA SER A 18 19.00 10.42 8.23
C SER A 18 19.28 11.45 7.15
N GLU A 19 18.98 11.14 5.88
CA GLU A 19 19.20 12.00 4.73
C GLU A 19 17.96 12.84 4.35
N GLY A 20 16.81 12.57 4.97
CA GLY A 20 15.60 13.35 4.78
C GLY A 20 14.34 12.52 4.57
N MET A 21 13.35 13.14 3.91
CA MET A 21 12.04 12.55 3.62
C MET A 21 11.98 12.10 2.17
N PHE A 22 11.53 10.87 1.96
CA PHE A 22 11.50 10.23 0.66
C PHE A 22 10.10 9.73 0.37
N LEU A 23 9.70 9.77 -0.91
CA LEU A 23 8.44 9.21 -1.35
C LEU A 23 8.47 7.68 -1.16
N ASP A 24 7.37 7.13 -0.66
CA ASP A 24 7.22 5.70 -0.40
C ASP A 24 6.14 5.07 -1.31
N CYS A 25 5.95 3.76 -1.21
CA CYS A 25 5.03 2.97 -2.03
C CYS A 25 3.60 3.53 -2.08
N GLY A 26 3.12 4.22 -1.03
CA GLY A 26 1.77 4.78 -1.01
C GLY A 26 1.47 5.78 -2.12
N ALA A 27 2.49 6.49 -2.63
CA ALA A 27 2.31 7.39 -3.76
C ALA A 27 2.01 6.62 -5.06
N PHE A 28 2.72 5.52 -5.30
CA PHE A 28 2.50 4.65 -6.45
C PHE A 28 1.17 3.90 -6.34
N VAL A 29 0.79 3.45 -5.14
CA VAL A 29 -0.53 2.83 -4.91
C VAL A 29 -1.64 3.83 -5.22
N THR A 30 -1.54 5.07 -4.72
CA THR A 30 -2.54 6.12 -5.00
C THR A 30 -2.69 6.39 -6.49
N LEU A 31 -1.57 6.42 -7.22
CA LEU A 31 -1.57 6.59 -8.68
C LEU A 31 -2.30 5.44 -9.38
N LEU A 32 -2.00 4.19 -9.01
CA LEU A 32 -2.65 3.02 -9.60
C LEU A 32 -4.15 2.99 -9.28
N GLU A 33 -4.54 3.23 -8.02
CA GLU A 33 -5.95 3.27 -7.60
C GLU A 33 -6.75 4.29 -8.43
N THR A 34 -6.16 5.45 -8.66
CA THR A 34 -6.74 6.52 -9.48
C THR A 34 -6.84 6.10 -10.95
N ALA A 35 -5.78 5.52 -11.51
CA ALA A 35 -5.72 5.14 -12.92
C ALA A 35 -6.71 4.00 -13.27
N VAL A 36 -6.93 3.06 -12.35
CA VAL A 36 -7.79 1.89 -12.60
C VAL A 36 -9.18 1.99 -11.95
N GLY A 37 -9.42 3.02 -11.13
CA GLY A 37 -10.67 3.22 -10.40
C GLY A 37 -10.98 2.10 -9.39
N LYS A 38 -9.94 1.54 -8.74
CA LYS A 38 -10.05 0.42 -7.80
C LYS A 38 -9.16 0.67 -6.59
N THR A 39 -9.70 0.53 -5.39
CA THR A 39 -8.93 0.63 -4.14
C THR A 39 -8.12 -0.65 -3.90
N ALA A 40 -6.88 -0.49 -3.47
CA ALA A 40 -5.99 -1.58 -3.09
C ALA A 40 -6.38 -2.16 -1.73
N GLU A 41 -6.35 -3.48 -1.62
CA GLU A 41 -6.38 -4.16 -0.32
C GLU A 41 -5.01 -4.04 0.34
N VAL A 42 -4.96 -3.55 1.58
CA VAL A 42 -3.71 -3.39 2.33
C VAL A 42 -3.46 -4.64 3.19
N MET A 43 -2.35 -5.31 2.93
CA MET A 43 -1.98 -6.57 3.59
C MET A 43 -0.90 -6.42 4.67
N GLY A 44 -0.25 -5.26 4.78
CA GLY A 44 0.63 -4.94 5.91
C GLY A 44 -0.07 -4.11 6.99
N LYS A 45 0.68 -3.61 7.96
CA LYS A 45 0.14 -2.77 9.04
C LYS A 45 -0.64 -1.56 8.46
N PRO A 46 -1.81 -1.20 9.01
CA PRO A 46 -2.45 -1.74 10.22
C PRO A 46 -3.46 -2.88 9.97
N SER A 47 -3.38 -3.60 8.84
CA SER A 47 -4.31 -4.70 8.50
C SER A 47 -4.41 -5.74 9.62
N GLU A 48 -5.63 -6.12 9.98
CA GLU A 48 -5.85 -7.17 11.00
C GLU A 48 -5.26 -8.51 10.54
N THR A 49 -5.36 -8.82 9.24
CA THR A 49 -4.79 -10.03 8.64
C THR A 49 -3.28 -10.11 8.88
N PHE A 50 -2.56 -8.99 8.76
CA PHE A 50 -1.11 -8.92 9.00
C PHE A 50 -0.75 -9.37 10.42
N PHE A 51 -1.52 -8.96 11.43
CA PHE A 51 -1.27 -9.35 12.81
C PHE A 51 -1.71 -10.78 13.11
N LYS A 52 -2.81 -11.24 12.51
CA LYS A 52 -3.32 -12.61 12.69
C LYS A 52 -2.36 -13.68 12.18
N ILE A 53 -1.64 -13.44 11.08
CA ILE A 53 -0.70 -14.42 10.51
C ILE A 53 0.63 -14.52 11.29
N ALA A 54 0.91 -13.58 12.19
CA ALA A 54 2.15 -13.54 12.96
C ALA A 54 2.04 -14.27 14.33
N LEU A 55 0.83 -14.70 14.70
CA LEU A 55 0.51 -15.44 15.93
C LEU A 55 0.50 -16.95 15.66
#